data_AF-A0A1T5KDU7-F1
#
_entry.id   AF-A0A1T5KDU7-F1
#
_cell.length_a   1.000
_cell.length_b   1.000
_cell.length_c   1.000
_cell.angle_alpha   90.00
_cell.angle_beta   90.00
_cell.angle_gamma   90.00
#
_symmetry.space_group_name_H-M   'P 1'
#
loop_
_entity.id
_entity.type
_entity.pdbx_description
1 polymer ?
#
loop_
_entity_poly.entity_id
_entity_poly.type
_entity_poly.pdbx_seq_one_letter_code
_entity_poly.pdbx_strand_id
1 'polypeptide(L)'
;MTKDGTLRWGILGPGGIAHAFTADLIQNGLIVQAVGSRQLIKAQEFADEFDIATAHGSYEDLVADPDVDVIYIATPHPFHAENALLALNAGKHVLVEKPFTLNQAEAERVVARATELGLVVLEAMWTRFLPHMVRLREILAEGLLGDLVGVVADHTQSLPQNPEHRINNLELGGGALLDLGIYPISFTVDVLGLPDTIQASAAFAETGADSTVATVFGYDGGRTATSFSTSTAKGTNVASVLGTRGRIDLDAVWYSPTTFRRYDADGELQETYTSTVVGRGMHYQALELERLVAEEHLTGDILPTSESIAIMGVLDAIRRQIGLVYPGERDTAV
;
A
#
# COMPACT_ATOMS: atom_id res chain seq x y z
N MET A 1 -14.71 -0.15 20.56
CA MET A 1 -13.65 -0.81 21.33
C MET A 1 -14.26 -1.80 22.31
N THR A 2 -13.68 -2.99 22.41
CA THR A 2 -13.96 -3.94 23.52
C THR A 2 -13.53 -3.35 24.86
N LYS A 3 -13.90 -4.01 25.97
CA LYS A 3 -13.56 -3.54 27.33
C LYS A 3 -12.06 -3.43 27.62
N ASP A 4 -11.23 -4.11 26.83
CA ASP A 4 -9.76 -4.07 26.91
C ASP A 4 -9.10 -3.14 25.88
N GLY A 5 -9.89 -2.40 25.10
CA GLY A 5 -9.38 -1.44 24.11
C GLY A 5 -9.11 -2.02 22.72
N THR A 6 -9.37 -3.31 22.49
CA THR A 6 -9.20 -3.94 21.16
C THR A 6 -10.22 -3.40 20.16
N LEU A 7 -9.78 -3.14 18.92
CA LEU A 7 -10.66 -2.72 17.83
C LEU A 7 -11.32 -3.94 17.17
N ARG A 8 -12.57 -3.73 16.76
CA ARG A 8 -13.36 -4.70 16.00
C ARG A 8 -13.37 -4.30 14.53
N TRP A 9 -12.79 -5.15 13.69
CA TRP A 9 -12.59 -4.89 12.27
C TRP A 9 -13.82 -5.24 11.43
N GLY A 10 -14.20 -4.32 10.55
CA GLY A 10 -15.14 -4.54 9.45
C GLY A 10 -14.40 -4.63 8.12
N ILE A 11 -14.74 -5.63 7.30
CA ILE A 11 -14.11 -5.86 6.00
C ILE A 11 -15.04 -5.38 4.88
N LEU A 12 -14.66 -4.33 4.16
CA LEU A 12 -15.44 -3.76 3.07
C LEU A 12 -14.90 -4.25 1.72
N GLY A 13 -15.64 -5.16 1.09
CA GLY A 13 -15.27 -5.79 -0.18
C GLY A 13 -14.54 -7.12 -0.01
N PRO A 14 -15.24 -8.28 -0.03
CA PRO A 14 -14.65 -9.60 0.21
C PRO A 14 -13.90 -10.16 -1.02
N GLY A 15 -12.91 -9.43 -1.53
CA GLY A 15 -12.03 -9.84 -2.63
C GLY A 15 -10.84 -10.68 -2.17
N GLY A 16 -9.97 -11.10 -3.09
CA GLY A 16 -8.82 -11.94 -2.76
C GLY A 16 -7.84 -11.33 -1.74
N ILE A 17 -7.64 -10.01 -1.78
CA ILE A 17 -6.78 -9.32 -0.79
C ILE A 17 -7.44 -9.28 0.60
N ALA A 18 -8.77 -9.16 0.67
CA ALA A 18 -9.52 -9.23 1.92
C ALA A 18 -9.41 -10.61 2.58
N HIS A 19 -9.40 -11.70 1.80
CA HIS A 19 -9.15 -13.04 2.37
C HIS A 19 -7.76 -13.12 3.00
N ALA A 20 -6.74 -12.59 2.31
CA ALA A 20 -5.37 -12.58 2.83
C ALA A 20 -5.22 -11.74 4.10
N PHE A 21 -5.83 -10.55 4.12
CA PHE A 21 -5.81 -9.65 5.28
C PHE A 21 -6.54 -10.27 6.48
N THR A 22 -7.78 -10.75 6.28
CA THR A 22 -8.58 -11.35 7.35
C THR A 22 -7.92 -12.61 7.92
N ALA A 23 -7.36 -13.47 7.07
CA ALA A 23 -6.60 -14.64 7.52
C ALA A 23 -5.41 -14.23 8.41
N ASP A 24 -4.68 -13.18 8.04
CA ASP A 24 -3.56 -12.66 8.81
C ASP A 24 -4.00 -12.06 10.15
N LEU A 25 -5.10 -11.31 10.18
CA LEU A 25 -5.65 -10.72 11.41
C LEU A 25 -6.05 -11.81 12.41
N ILE A 26 -6.85 -12.79 11.97
CA ILE A 26 -7.34 -13.88 12.84
C ILE A 26 -6.18 -14.72 13.37
N GLN A 27 -5.21 -15.07 12.52
CA GLN A 27 -4.02 -15.83 12.94
C GLN A 27 -3.17 -15.10 13.99
N ASN A 28 -3.26 -13.78 14.04
CA ASN A 28 -2.53 -12.94 14.98
C ASN A 28 -3.41 -12.39 16.12
N GLY A 29 -4.63 -12.93 16.26
CA GLY A 29 -5.51 -12.65 17.40
C GLY A 29 -6.32 -11.35 17.32
N LEU A 30 -6.34 -10.67 16.16
CA LEU A 30 -7.19 -9.50 15.95
C LEU A 30 -8.64 -9.92 15.68
N ILE A 31 -9.59 -9.06 16.06
CA ILE A 31 -11.02 -9.36 15.99
C ILE A 31 -11.59 -8.87 14.66
N VAL A 32 -12.04 -9.78 13.81
CA VAL A 32 -12.85 -9.45 12.63
C VAL A 32 -14.32 -9.68 12.97
N GLN A 33 -15.06 -8.58 13.10
CA GLN A 33 -16.45 -8.58 13.58
C GLN A 33 -17.46 -8.75 12.45
N ALA A 34 -17.22 -8.06 11.33
CA ALA A 34 -18.19 -8.00 10.25
C ALA A 34 -17.54 -7.93 8.87
N VAL A 35 -18.30 -8.32 7.85
CA VAL A 35 -17.95 -8.16 6.44
C VAL A 35 -19.13 -7.58 5.68
N GLY A 36 -18.85 -6.68 4.73
CA GLY A 36 -19.84 -6.05 3.86
C GLY A 36 -19.54 -6.28 2.39
N SER A 37 -20.58 -6.58 1.62
CA SER A 37 -20.54 -6.75 0.17
C SER A 37 -21.79 -6.17 -0.46
N ARG A 38 -21.69 -5.67 -1.70
CA ARG A 38 -22.87 -5.29 -2.51
C ARG A 38 -23.80 -6.46 -2.86
N GLN A 39 -23.36 -7.69 -2.60
CA GLN A 39 -24.14 -8.90 -2.75
C GLN A 39 -24.07 -9.68 -1.44
N LEU A 40 -25.19 -9.77 -0.72
CA LEU A 40 -25.27 -10.44 0.59
C LEU A 40 -24.67 -11.85 0.56
N ILE A 41 -24.94 -12.62 -0.49
CA ILE A 41 -24.41 -13.99 -0.62
C ILE A 41 -22.89 -14.04 -0.52
N LYS A 42 -22.16 -13.08 -1.12
CA LYS A 42 -20.70 -13.03 -1.05
C LYS A 42 -20.19 -12.63 0.32
N ALA A 43 -20.93 -11.78 1.04
CA ALA A 43 -20.58 -11.44 2.43
C ALA A 43 -20.80 -12.66 3.34
N GLN A 44 -21.88 -13.42 3.12
CA GLN A 44 -22.15 -14.63 3.90
C GLN A 44 -21.12 -15.72 3.65
N GLU A 45 -20.76 -15.99 2.39
CA GLU A 45 -19.70 -16.95 2.05
C GLU A 45 -18.36 -16.60 2.72
N PHE A 46 -17.99 -15.32 2.69
CA PHE A 46 -16.77 -14.84 3.36
C PHE A 46 -16.87 -14.95 4.89
N ALA A 47 -18.03 -14.64 5.47
CA ALA A 47 -18.24 -14.73 6.90
C ALA A 47 -18.18 -16.19 7.40
N ASP A 48 -18.79 -17.10 6.64
CA ASP A 48 -18.78 -18.54 6.93
C ASP A 48 -17.35 -19.13 6.83
N GLU A 49 -16.52 -18.66 5.89
CA GLU A 49 -15.13 -19.12 5.74
C GLU A 49 -14.25 -18.76 6.94
N PHE A 50 -14.47 -17.59 7.53
CA PHE A 50 -13.62 -17.02 8.58
C PHE A 50 -14.28 -17.00 9.97
N ASP A 51 -15.43 -17.64 10.14
CA ASP A 51 -16.24 -17.63 11.37
C ASP A 51 -16.55 -16.19 11.86
N ILE A 52 -16.84 -15.27 10.94
CA ILE A 52 -17.16 -13.87 11.24
C ILE A 52 -18.62 -13.74 11.66
N ALA A 53 -18.87 -13.00 12.74
CA ALA A 53 -20.17 -12.94 13.38
C ALA A 53 -21.28 -12.29 12.53
N THR A 54 -20.95 -11.35 11.64
CA THR A 54 -21.97 -10.56 10.92
C THR A 54 -21.61 -10.34 9.45
N ALA A 55 -22.55 -10.63 8.55
CA ALA A 55 -22.46 -10.40 7.12
C ALA A 55 -23.51 -9.36 6.69
N HIS A 56 -23.05 -8.29 6.05
CA HIS A 56 -23.88 -7.19 5.57
C HIS A 56 -24.03 -7.23 4.04
N GLY A 57 -25.26 -6.99 3.57
CA GLY A 57 -25.62 -6.97 2.16
C GLY A 57 -25.37 -5.63 1.44
N SER A 58 -24.85 -4.65 2.18
CA SER A 58 -24.46 -3.33 1.67
C SER A 58 -23.24 -2.81 2.45
N TYR A 59 -22.57 -1.79 1.92
CA TYR A 59 -21.47 -1.14 2.64
C TYR A 59 -22.02 -0.17 3.69
N GLU A 60 -23.17 0.42 3.44
CA GLU A 60 -23.91 1.30 4.34
C GLU A 60 -24.29 0.58 5.64
N ASP A 61 -24.80 -0.65 5.56
CA ASP A 61 -25.13 -1.45 6.74
C ASP A 61 -23.86 -1.82 7.53
N LEU A 62 -22.76 -2.15 6.85
CA LEU A 62 -21.48 -2.44 7.50
C LEU A 62 -20.95 -1.23 8.27
N VAL A 63 -20.94 -0.05 7.66
CA VAL A 63 -20.41 1.15 8.34
C VAL A 63 -21.37 1.66 9.42
N ALA A 64 -22.66 1.33 9.36
CA ALA A 64 -23.63 1.64 10.40
C ALA A 64 -23.57 0.66 11.59
N ASP A 65 -22.87 -0.47 11.46
CA ASP A 65 -22.77 -1.50 12.50
C ASP A 65 -22.14 -0.94 13.78
N PRO A 66 -22.86 -0.91 14.93
CA PRO A 66 -22.33 -0.41 16.19
C PRO A 66 -21.22 -1.29 16.77
N ASP A 67 -21.07 -2.52 16.27
CA ASP A 67 -20.04 -3.45 16.71
C ASP A 67 -18.75 -3.35 15.91
N VAL A 68 -18.70 -2.52 14.86
CA VAL A 68 -17.49 -2.26 14.08
C VAL A 68 -16.83 -0.95 14.52
N ASP A 69 -15.53 -0.97 14.75
CA ASP A 69 -14.76 0.22 15.18
C ASP A 69 -13.87 0.77 14.04
N VAL A 70 -13.37 -0.11 13.18
CA VAL A 70 -12.47 0.20 12.05
C VAL A 70 -12.92 -0.54 10.80
N ILE A 71 -12.80 0.11 9.64
CA ILE A 71 -13.11 -0.46 8.33
C ILE A 71 -11.83 -0.65 7.52
N TYR A 72 -11.57 -1.88 7.07
CA TYR A 72 -10.58 -2.17 6.04
C TYR A 72 -11.26 -2.16 4.66
N ILE A 73 -10.77 -1.30 3.77
CA ILE A 73 -11.33 -1.10 2.43
C ILE A 73 -10.50 -1.85 1.41
N ALA A 74 -11.09 -2.90 0.83
CA ALA A 74 -10.46 -3.81 -0.12
C ALA A 74 -11.12 -3.79 -1.50
N THR A 75 -11.81 -2.71 -1.83
CA THR A 75 -12.45 -2.52 -3.13
C THR A 75 -11.43 -2.22 -4.23
N PRO A 76 -11.80 -2.28 -5.53
CA PRO A 76 -10.92 -1.79 -6.59
C PRO A 76 -10.59 -0.29 -6.44
N HIS A 77 -9.45 0.13 -7.03
CA HIS A 77 -8.81 1.42 -6.75
C HIS A 77 -9.74 2.64 -6.89
N PRO A 78 -10.59 2.77 -7.94
CA PRO A 78 -11.45 3.95 -8.11
C PRO A 78 -12.51 4.11 -7.01
N PHE A 79 -12.75 3.09 -6.20
CA PHE A 79 -13.77 3.12 -5.14
C PHE A 79 -13.18 3.42 -3.76
N HIS A 80 -11.85 3.48 -3.62
CA HIS A 80 -11.18 3.67 -2.32
C HIS A 80 -11.64 4.95 -1.63
N ALA A 81 -11.59 6.10 -2.32
CA ALA A 81 -11.86 7.40 -1.73
C ALA A 81 -13.31 7.51 -1.22
N GLU A 82 -14.29 7.15 -2.05
CA GLU A 82 -15.70 7.25 -1.67
C GLU A 82 -16.09 6.24 -0.58
N ASN A 83 -15.52 5.03 -0.58
CA ASN A 83 -15.72 4.07 0.51
C ASN A 83 -15.06 4.53 1.82
N ALA A 84 -13.90 5.20 1.73
CA ALA A 84 -13.23 5.76 2.90
C ALA A 84 -14.07 6.89 3.51
N LEU A 85 -14.56 7.80 2.67
CA LEU A 85 -15.46 8.87 3.10
C LEU A 85 -16.76 8.32 3.69
N LEU A 86 -17.34 7.26 3.11
CA LEU A 86 -18.51 6.58 3.66
C LEU A 86 -18.25 6.07 5.09
N ALA A 87 -17.15 5.35 5.30
CA ALA A 87 -16.78 4.82 6.62
C ALA A 87 -16.46 5.92 7.64
N LEU A 88 -15.66 6.93 7.25
CA LEU A 88 -15.33 8.07 8.09
C LEU A 88 -16.59 8.83 8.52
N ASN A 89 -17.52 9.10 7.59
CA ASN A 89 -18.77 9.80 7.89
C ASN A 89 -19.69 9.02 8.83
N ALA A 90 -19.54 7.69 8.91
CA ALA A 90 -20.22 6.84 9.88
C ALA A 90 -19.48 6.75 11.23
N GLY A 91 -18.38 7.49 11.41
CA GLY A 91 -17.61 7.54 12.64
C GLY A 91 -16.59 6.40 12.80
N LYS A 92 -16.19 5.73 11.71
CA LYS A 92 -15.24 4.60 11.75
C LYS A 92 -13.82 5.04 11.41
N HIS A 93 -12.83 4.45 12.07
CA HIS A 93 -11.45 4.51 11.61
C HIS A 93 -11.30 3.73 10.30
N VAL A 94 -10.29 4.05 9.48
CA VAL A 94 -10.18 3.45 8.14
C VAL A 94 -8.75 3.02 7.82
N LEU A 95 -8.60 1.78 7.35
CA LEU A 95 -7.41 1.29 6.65
C LEU A 95 -7.77 1.10 5.16
N VAL A 96 -7.13 1.83 4.26
CA VAL A 96 -7.46 1.82 2.82
C VAL A 96 -6.42 1.05 2.05
N GLU A 97 -6.81 0.06 1.24
CA GLU A 97 -5.86 -0.64 0.37
C GLU A 97 -5.03 0.28 -0.52
N LYS A 98 -3.86 -0.22 -0.95
CA LYS A 98 -3.00 0.50 -1.89
C LYS A 98 -3.46 0.32 -3.34
N PRO A 99 -3.23 1.30 -4.24
CA PRO A 99 -2.78 2.65 -3.93
C PRO A 99 -3.83 3.37 -3.10
N PHE A 100 -3.41 4.29 -2.21
CA PHE A 100 -4.30 4.90 -1.23
C PHE A 100 -5.63 5.42 -1.84
N THR A 101 -5.54 6.06 -3.00
CA THR A 101 -6.69 6.52 -3.82
C THR A 101 -6.29 6.49 -5.30
N LEU A 102 -7.13 6.99 -6.22
CA LEU A 102 -6.79 7.00 -7.65
C LEU A 102 -5.81 8.12 -8.03
N ASN A 103 -5.85 9.25 -7.31
CA ASN A 103 -5.00 10.43 -7.52
C ASN A 103 -4.80 11.23 -6.22
N GLN A 104 -3.90 12.20 -6.25
CA GLN A 104 -3.56 13.01 -5.08
C GLN A 104 -4.75 13.78 -4.50
N ALA A 105 -5.63 14.34 -5.34
CA ALA A 105 -6.76 15.15 -4.88
C ALA A 105 -7.79 14.34 -4.07
N GLU A 106 -7.99 13.07 -4.45
CA GLU A 106 -8.79 12.13 -3.67
C GLU A 106 -8.14 11.82 -2.31
N ALA A 107 -6.83 11.58 -2.27
CA ALA A 107 -6.09 11.36 -1.02
C ALA A 107 -6.23 12.56 -0.06
N GLU A 108 -6.08 13.77 -0.56
CA GLU A 108 -6.24 15.01 0.21
C GLU A 108 -7.65 15.12 0.80
N ARG A 109 -8.70 14.83 0.00
CA ARG A 109 -10.09 14.81 0.48
C ARG A 109 -10.29 13.83 1.63
N VAL A 110 -9.78 12.61 1.51
CA VAL A 110 -9.93 11.56 2.53
C VAL A 110 -9.23 11.97 3.82
N VAL A 111 -7.98 12.42 3.76
CA VAL A 111 -7.19 12.81 4.94
C VAL A 111 -7.76 14.06 5.60
N ALA A 112 -8.19 15.05 4.83
CA ALA A 112 -8.85 16.23 5.36
C ALA A 112 -10.11 15.84 6.14
N ARG A 113 -10.94 14.94 5.58
CA ARG A 113 -12.15 14.50 6.25
C ARG A 113 -11.89 13.71 7.54
N ALA A 114 -10.88 12.83 7.52
CA ALA A 114 -10.46 12.09 8.71
C ALA A 114 -9.98 13.05 9.82
N THR A 115 -9.23 14.08 9.44
CA THR A 115 -8.74 15.12 10.37
C THR A 115 -9.89 15.92 10.98
N GLU A 116 -10.87 16.34 10.18
CA GLU A 116 -12.06 17.06 10.67
C GLU A 116 -12.85 16.28 11.72
N LEU A 117 -12.89 14.95 11.58
CA LEU A 117 -13.64 14.05 12.45
C LEU A 117 -12.82 13.51 13.63
N GLY A 118 -11.51 13.77 13.67
CA GLY A 118 -10.61 13.19 14.67
C GLY A 118 -10.49 11.67 14.54
N LEU A 119 -10.58 11.14 13.32
CA LEU A 119 -10.49 9.70 13.04
C LEU A 119 -9.16 9.37 12.36
N VAL A 120 -8.57 8.24 12.75
CA VAL A 120 -7.41 7.67 12.05
C VAL A 120 -7.80 7.17 10.65
N VAL A 121 -7.01 7.57 9.67
CA VAL A 121 -6.95 6.95 8.34
C VAL A 121 -5.52 6.56 8.01
N LEU A 122 -5.32 5.35 7.51
CA LEU A 122 -4.01 4.82 7.14
C LEU A 122 -4.06 4.17 5.76
N GLU A 123 -3.03 4.41 4.93
CA GLU A 123 -2.82 3.64 3.71
C GLU A 123 -2.27 2.25 4.06
N ALA A 124 -2.87 1.21 3.49
CA ALA A 124 -2.46 -0.18 3.68
C ALA A 124 -1.23 -0.55 2.84
N MET A 125 -0.17 0.25 2.92
CA MET A 125 1.14 -0.07 2.34
C MET A 125 1.90 -1.02 3.26
N TRP A 126 1.36 -2.23 3.44
CA TRP A 126 1.81 -3.26 4.39
C TRP A 126 3.32 -3.47 4.43
N THR A 127 3.99 -3.39 3.27
CA THR A 127 5.46 -3.48 3.15
C THR A 127 6.20 -2.57 4.12
N ARG A 128 5.72 -1.33 4.34
CA ARG A 128 6.36 -0.36 5.24
C ARG A 128 6.47 -0.87 6.68
N PHE A 129 5.54 -1.72 7.11
CA PHE A 129 5.41 -2.19 8.49
C PHE A 129 6.10 -3.54 8.75
N LEU A 130 6.71 -4.14 7.72
CA LEU A 130 7.35 -5.44 7.87
C LEU A 130 8.66 -5.37 8.68
N PRO A 131 9.02 -6.40 9.46
CA PRO A 131 10.18 -6.35 10.35
C PRO A 131 11.51 -6.04 9.66
N HIS A 132 11.73 -6.56 8.44
CA HIS A 132 12.94 -6.26 7.68
C HIS A 132 13.00 -4.81 7.21
N MET A 133 11.86 -4.18 6.97
CA MET A 133 11.79 -2.75 6.61
C MET A 133 12.03 -1.85 7.83
N VAL A 134 11.53 -2.26 9.01
CA VAL A 134 11.85 -1.57 10.27
C VAL A 134 13.36 -1.62 10.51
N ARG A 135 13.97 -2.81 10.44
CA ARG A 135 15.43 -2.96 10.61
C ARG A 135 16.22 -2.20 9.55
N LEU A 136 15.76 -2.16 8.30
CA LEU A 136 16.39 -1.36 7.24
C LEU A 136 16.44 0.12 7.65
N ARG A 137 15.32 0.70 8.10
CA ARG A 137 15.28 2.11 8.54
C ARG A 137 16.18 2.38 9.76
N GLU A 138 16.28 1.44 10.71
CA GLU A 138 17.24 1.54 11.82
C GLU A 138 18.68 1.65 11.31
N ILE A 139 19.08 0.78 10.37
CA ILE A 139 20.42 0.79 9.76
C ILE A 139 20.70 2.12 9.04
N LEU A 140 19.69 2.67 8.34
CA LEU A 140 19.80 3.97 7.68
C LEU A 140 19.94 5.11 8.70
N ALA A 141 19.15 5.10 9.78
CA ALA A 141 19.19 6.10 10.84
C ALA A 141 20.52 6.07 11.63
N GLU A 142 21.09 4.89 11.84
CA GLU A 142 22.44 4.69 12.41
C GLU A 142 23.56 5.18 11.45
N GLY A 143 23.22 5.50 10.20
CA GLY A 143 24.14 5.98 9.18
C GLY A 143 25.11 4.92 8.68
N LEU A 144 24.82 3.62 8.86
CA LEU A 144 25.78 2.55 8.59
C LEU A 144 26.19 2.41 7.11
N LEU A 145 25.39 2.96 6.19
CA LEU A 145 25.72 3.00 4.75
C LEU A 145 26.49 4.27 4.35
N GLY A 146 26.75 5.20 5.28
CA GLY A 146 27.25 6.53 4.95
C GLY A 146 26.19 7.37 4.24
N ASP A 147 26.62 8.26 3.36
CA ASP A 147 25.70 9.05 2.54
C ASP A 147 25.03 8.15 1.51
N LEU A 148 23.71 8.21 1.42
CA LEU A 148 22.97 7.42 0.44
C LEU A 148 23.25 7.94 -0.97
N VAL A 149 23.48 7.01 -1.90
CA VAL A 149 23.77 7.28 -3.31
C VAL A 149 22.55 6.97 -4.17
N GLY A 150 21.83 5.90 -3.86
CA GLY A 150 20.67 5.55 -4.67
C GLY A 150 19.92 4.30 -4.26
N VAL A 151 18.80 4.09 -4.94
CA VAL A 151 17.90 2.94 -4.76
C VAL A 151 17.62 2.29 -6.12
N VAL A 152 17.58 0.97 -6.16
CA VAL A 152 17.10 0.21 -7.31
C VAL A 152 16.08 -0.78 -6.81
N ALA A 153 14.86 -0.77 -7.35
CA ALA A 153 13.81 -1.70 -6.92
C ALA A 153 12.91 -2.10 -8.09
N ASP A 154 12.55 -3.37 -8.18
CA ASP A 154 11.65 -3.86 -9.22
C ASP A 154 10.39 -4.54 -8.65
N HIS A 155 9.31 -4.50 -9.42
CA HIS A 155 8.09 -5.26 -9.13
C HIS A 155 7.51 -5.82 -10.42
N THR A 156 7.80 -7.08 -10.68
CA THR A 156 7.57 -7.72 -11.97
C THR A 156 6.80 -9.01 -11.80
N GLN A 157 5.61 -9.07 -12.38
CA GLN A 157 4.71 -10.23 -12.29
C GLN A 157 4.20 -10.63 -13.66
N SER A 158 4.05 -11.93 -13.87
CA SER A 158 3.34 -12.49 -15.03
C SER A 158 1.85 -12.59 -14.69
N LEU A 159 1.11 -11.51 -14.90
CA LEU A 159 -0.32 -11.41 -14.57
C LEU A 159 -1.23 -11.75 -15.77
N PRO A 160 -2.52 -12.05 -15.54
CA PRO A 160 -3.47 -12.32 -16.61
C PRO A 160 -3.52 -11.17 -17.62
N GLN A 161 -3.50 -11.52 -18.91
CA GLN A 161 -3.50 -10.57 -20.03
C GLN A 161 -4.90 -10.31 -20.61
N ASN A 162 -5.94 -10.92 -20.05
CA ASN A 162 -7.30 -10.73 -20.56
C ASN A 162 -7.78 -9.29 -20.25
N PRO A 163 -8.52 -8.62 -21.17
CA PRO A 163 -8.96 -7.24 -20.97
C PRO A 163 -9.85 -6.99 -19.75
N GLU A 164 -10.66 -7.98 -19.38
CA GLU A 164 -11.63 -7.86 -18.27
C GLU A 164 -10.98 -7.95 -16.88
N HIS A 165 -9.76 -8.49 -16.80
CA HIS A 165 -9.04 -8.64 -15.55
C HIS A 165 -8.70 -7.25 -14.98
N ARG A 166 -8.83 -7.08 -13.66
CA ARG A 166 -8.66 -5.78 -12.97
C ARG A 166 -7.38 -5.04 -13.35
N ILE A 167 -6.28 -5.76 -13.63
CA ILE A 167 -4.99 -5.17 -13.99
C ILE A 167 -5.01 -4.48 -15.36
N ASN A 168 -5.87 -4.93 -16.27
CA ASN A 168 -5.98 -4.42 -17.65
C ASN A 168 -7.21 -3.54 -17.84
N ASN A 169 -8.09 -3.44 -16.84
CA ASN A 169 -9.35 -2.71 -16.93
C ASN A 169 -9.24 -1.32 -16.27
N LEU A 170 -9.28 -0.27 -17.09
CA LEU A 170 -9.17 1.12 -16.62
C LEU A 170 -10.33 1.55 -15.72
N GLU A 171 -11.54 0.98 -15.88
CA GLU A 171 -12.70 1.24 -15.00
C GLU A 171 -12.48 0.69 -13.58
N LEU A 172 -11.52 -0.22 -13.42
CA LEU A 172 -11.13 -0.80 -12.13
C LEU A 172 -9.79 -0.25 -11.62
N GLY A 173 -9.28 0.82 -12.24
CA GLY A 173 -7.99 1.41 -11.90
C GLY A 173 -6.79 0.55 -12.31
N GLY A 174 -6.96 -0.28 -13.35
CA GLY A 174 -5.90 -1.14 -13.88
C GLY A 174 -4.66 -0.36 -14.34
N GLY A 175 -3.54 -1.07 -14.44
CA GLY A 175 -2.23 -0.50 -14.75
C GLY A 175 -1.13 -1.07 -13.87
N ALA A 176 0.03 -1.34 -14.47
CA ALA A 176 1.20 -1.80 -13.75
C ALA A 176 1.72 -0.74 -12.76
N LEU A 177 1.56 0.56 -13.04
CA LEU A 177 1.98 1.66 -12.19
C LEU A 177 1.28 1.63 -10.84
N LEU A 178 -0.06 1.66 -10.85
CA LEU A 178 -0.85 1.71 -9.62
C LEU A 178 -0.89 0.36 -8.89
N ASP A 179 -0.81 -0.77 -9.60
CA ASP A 179 -0.85 -2.08 -8.93
C ASP A 179 0.52 -2.57 -8.44
N LEU A 180 1.58 -2.30 -9.21
CA LEU A 180 2.93 -2.82 -8.99
C LEU A 180 3.94 -1.70 -8.70
N GLY A 181 3.99 -0.67 -9.55
CA GLY A 181 4.93 0.46 -9.44
C GLY A 181 4.83 1.22 -8.13
N ILE A 182 3.65 1.26 -7.51
CA ILE A 182 3.46 1.86 -6.18
C ILE A 182 4.43 1.31 -5.13
N TYR A 183 4.78 0.02 -5.16
CA TYR A 183 5.71 -0.57 -4.19
C TYR A 183 7.12 0.03 -4.28
N PRO A 184 7.87 -0.10 -5.39
CA PRO A 184 9.22 0.44 -5.50
C PRO A 184 9.24 1.98 -5.42
N ILE A 185 8.17 2.66 -5.83
CA ILE A 185 8.05 4.12 -5.69
C ILE A 185 7.89 4.51 -4.22
N SER A 186 6.98 3.86 -3.49
CA SER A 186 6.82 4.08 -2.05
C SER A 186 8.11 3.77 -1.29
N PHE A 187 8.80 2.68 -1.62
CA PHE A 187 10.08 2.33 -1.01
C PHE A 187 11.19 3.36 -1.31
N THR A 188 11.23 3.89 -2.52
CA THR A 188 12.16 4.96 -2.89
C THR A 188 11.92 6.21 -2.04
N VAL A 189 10.65 6.58 -1.82
CA VAL A 189 10.28 7.70 -0.95
C VAL A 189 10.64 7.43 0.52
N ASP A 190 10.43 6.20 1.03
CA ASP A 190 10.85 5.79 2.39
C ASP A 190 12.34 6.03 2.64
N VAL A 191 13.17 5.71 1.64
CA VAL A 191 14.64 5.68 1.78
C VAL A 191 15.28 7.03 1.47
N LEU A 192 14.81 7.74 0.45
CA LEU A 192 15.46 8.96 -0.06
C LEU A 192 14.62 10.23 0.11
N GLY A 193 13.35 10.09 0.52
CA GLY A 193 12.37 11.17 0.50
C GLY A 193 11.78 11.41 -0.89
N LEU A 194 11.06 12.54 -1.03
CA LEU A 194 10.43 12.92 -2.29
C LEU A 194 11.48 13.33 -3.35
N PRO A 195 11.29 12.92 -4.61
CA PRO A 195 12.22 13.26 -5.69
C PRO A 195 12.05 14.70 -6.19
N ASP A 196 13.16 15.33 -6.56
CA ASP A 196 13.17 16.67 -7.18
C ASP A 196 12.83 16.60 -8.68
N THR A 197 13.21 15.50 -9.33
CA THR A 197 12.94 15.25 -10.75
C THR A 197 12.48 13.82 -10.99
N ILE A 198 11.59 13.65 -11.97
CA ILE A 198 11.04 12.36 -12.36
C ILE A 198 11.16 12.24 -13.87
N GLN A 199 11.68 11.11 -14.35
CA GLN A 199 11.61 10.69 -15.74
C GLN A 199 10.92 9.33 -15.80
N ALA A 200 9.92 9.17 -16.67
CA ALA A 200 9.19 7.92 -16.81
C ALA A 200 9.01 7.51 -18.28
N SER A 201 8.96 6.20 -18.50
CA SER A 201 8.61 5.58 -19.78
C SER A 201 7.70 4.38 -19.53
N ALA A 202 6.77 4.12 -20.46
CA ALA A 202 5.81 3.04 -20.32
C ALA A 202 5.52 2.32 -21.64
N ALA A 203 5.07 1.07 -21.51
CA ALA A 203 4.35 0.34 -22.53
C ALA A 203 2.90 0.12 -22.08
N PHE A 204 1.98 0.01 -23.03
CA PHE A 204 0.55 -0.11 -22.77
C PHE A 204 -0.01 -1.40 -23.38
N ALA A 205 -1.02 -1.97 -22.72
CA ALA A 205 -1.89 -2.97 -23.31
C ALA A 205 -2.88 -2.32 -24.29
N GLU A 206 -3.56 -3.14 -25.11
CA GLU A 206 -4.59 -2.65 -26.05
C GLU A 206 -5.75 -1.93 -25.35
N THR A 207 -6.00 -2.24 -24.07
CA THR A 207 -7.03 -1.60 -23.24
C THR A 207 -6.67 -0.18 -22.83
N GLY A 208 -5.43 0.28 -23.07
CA GLY A 208 -4.91 1.56 -22.60
C GLY A 208 -4.43 1.56 -21.15
N ALA A 209 -4.47 0.42 -20.45
CA ALA A 209 -3.77 0.24 -19.18
C ALA A 209 -2.26 0.10 -19.43
N ASP A 210 -1.43 0.77 -18.63
CA ASP A 210 0.02 0.58 -18.71
C ASP A 210 0.39 -0.84 -18.26
N SER A 211 1.26 -1.49 -19.01
CA SER A 211 1.66 -2.88 -18.79
C SER A 211 3.10 -2.99 -18.28
N THR A 212 3.93 -2.00 -18.58
CA THR A 212 5.30 -1.85 -18.09
C THR A 212 5.59 -0.39 -17.84
N VAL A 213 6.23 -0.06 -16.73
CA VAL A 213 6.69 1.29 -16.39
C VAL A 213 8.12 1.23 -15.86
N ALA A 214 8.96 2.14 -16.34
CA ALA A 214 10.30 2.38 -15.83
C ALA A 214 10.42 3.83 -15.39
N THR A 215 11.03 4.07 -14.23
CA THR A 215 11.24 5.43 -13.72
C THR A 215 12.68 5.67 -13.30
N VAL A 216 13.12 6.93 -13.44
CA VAL A 216 14.33 7.47 -12.85
C VAL A 216 13.95 8.68 -12.01
N PHE A 217 14.39 8.69 -10.76
CA PHE A 217 14.17 9.74 -9.78
C PHE A 217 15.49 10.43 -9.48
N GLY A 218 15.54 11.75 -9.64
CA GLY A 218 16.71 12.56 -9.31
C GLY A 218 16.49 13.37 -8.03
N TYR A 219 17.55 13.51 -7.25
CA TYR A 219 17.56 14.23 -5.98
C TYR A 219 18.73 15.21 -5.91
N ASP A 220 18.58 16.24 -5.09
CA ASP A 220 19.65 17.11 -4.67
C ASP A 220 20.84 16.32 -4.10
N GLY A 221 22.05 16.75 -4.45
CA GLY A 221 23.29 16.06 -4.15
C GLY A 221 23.65 14.92 -5.11
N GLY A 222 22.91 14.74 -6.21
CA GLY A 222 23.22 13.77 -7.26
C GLY A 222 22.79 12.33 -6.96
N ARG A 223 22.01 12.13 -5.89
CA ARG A 223 21.43 10.82 -5.55
C ARG A 223 20.38 10.46 -6.60
N THR A 224 20.26 9.19 -6.92
CA THR A 224 19.34 8.71 -7.97
C THR A 224 18.64 7.44 -7.53
N ALA A 225 17.35 7.30 -7.84
CA ALA A 225 16.66 6.03 -7.72
C ALA A 225 16.06 5.57 -9.05
N THR A 226 15.95 4.25 -9.23
CA THR A 226 15.31 3.67 -10.41
C THR A 226 14.29 2.62 -9.99
N SER A 227 13.16 2.60 -10.70
CA SER A 227 12.18 1.54 -10.54
C SER A 227 11.80 0.92 -11.87
N PHE A 228 11.47 -0.37 -11.83
CA PHE A 228 10.94 -1.10 -12.99
C PHE A 228 9.78 -1.98 -12.57
N SER A 229 8.65 -1.83 -13.24
CA SER A 229 7.45 -2.62 -12.97
C SER A 229 6.81 -3.13 -14.25
N THR A 230 6.37 -4.38 -14.25
CA THR A 230 5.62 -4.95 -15.38
C THR A 230 4.63 -6.01 -14.93
N SER A 231 3.46 -6.01 -15.57
CA SER A 231 2.41 -7.03 -15.41
C SER A 231 2.52 -8.15 -16.43
N THR A 232 3.50 -8.11 -17.33
CA THR A 232 3.63 -9.03 -18.47
C THR A 232 4.71 -10.10 -18.29
N ALA A 233 5.61 -9.93 -17.33
CA ALA A 233 6.73 -10.84 -17.11
C ALA A 233 7.07 -10.98 -15.63
N LYS A 234 7.38 -12.20 -15.21
CA LYS A 234 7.95 -12.47 -13.89
C LYS A 234 9.46 -12.24 -13.95
N GLY A 235 9.96 -11.28 -13.18
CA GLY A 235 11.38 -10.99 -13.03
C GLY A 235 11.87 -11.29 -11.60
N THR A 236 12.91 -10.55 -11.20
CA THR A 236 13.68 -10.79 -9.97
C THR A 236 12.90 -10.45 -8.70
N ASN A 237 12.13 -9.37 -8.67
CA ASN A 237 11.44 -8.87 -7.47
C ASN A 237 12.40 -8.63 -6.30
N VAL A 238 13.47 -7.87 -6.54
CA VAL A 238 14.51 -7.49 -5.57
C VAL A 238 14.61 -5.97 -5.42
N ALA A 239 15.26 -5.52 -4.34
CA ALA A 239 15.59 -4.11 -4.13
C ALA A 239 16.97 -3.96 -3.50
N SER A 240 17.65 -2.84 -3.77
CA SER A 240 18.94 -2.49 -3.19
C SER A 240 18.99 -1.02 -2.78
N VAL A 241 19.62 -0.75 -1.64
CA VAL A 241 19.92 0.59 -1.13
C VAL A 241 21.43 0.77 -1.10
N LEU A 242 21.93 1.78 -1.81
CA LEU A 242 23.34 2.04 -2.01
C LEU A 242 23.77 3.27 -1.21
N GLY A 243 24.89 3.17 -0.48
CA GLY A 243 25.52 4.30 0.19
C GLY A 243 27.05 4.30 0.01
N THR A 244 27.69 5.39 0.42
CA THR A 244 29.14 5.59 0.23
C THR A 244 30.02 4.62 1.03
N ARG A 245 29.47 3.97 2.05
CA ARG A 245 30.18 3.00 2.91
C ARG A 245 29.67 1.56 2.81
N GLY A 246 28.73 1.28 1.91
CA GLY A 246 28.17 -0.05 1.76
C GLY A 246 26.81 -0.07 1.09
N ARG A 247 26.15 -1.22 1.14
CA ARG A 247 24.81 -1.40 0.57
C ARG A 247 23.98 -2.38 1.38
N ILE A 248 22.66 -2.35 1.15
CA ILE A 248 21.73 -3.40 1.56
C ILE A 248 21.10 -3.98 0.30
N ASP A 249 21.11 -5.31 0.19
CA ASP A 249 20.42 -6.05 -0.86
C ASP A 249 19.27 -6.85 -0.23
N LEU A 250 18.04 -6.63 -0.70
CA LEU A 250 16.82 -7.29 -0.25
C LEU A 250 16.47 -8.46 -1.19
N ASP A 251 16.29 -9.66 -0.62
CA ASP A 251 15.98 -10.87 -1.37
C ASP A 251 14.55 -10.87 -1.91
N ALA A 252 14.35 -11.60 -3.00
CA ALA A 252 13.04 -11.78 -3.59
C ALA A 252 12.11 -12.59 -2.66
N VAL A 253 10.87 -12.17 -2.41
CA VAL A 253 10.16 -11.00 -2.95
C VAL A 253 10.26 -9.83 -1.95
N TRP A 254 10.98 -8.76 -2.31
CA TRP A 254 11.45 -7.74 -1.34
C TRP A 254 10.33 -7.00 -0.59
N TYR A 255 9.17 -6.84 -1.22
CA TYR A 255 8.02 -6.13 -0.64
C TYR A 255 7.16 -7.02 0.29
N SER A 256 7.55 -8.28 0.51
CA SER A 256 6.98 -9.22 1.47
C SER A 256 8.04 -9.61 2.52
N PRO A 257 7.70 -10.29 3.64
CA PRO A 257 8.70 -10.74 4.60
C PRO A 257 9.80 -11.54 3.92
N THR A 258 11.03 -11.08 4.06
CA THR A 258 12.18 -11.62 3.33
C THR A 258 13.47 -11.48 4.13
N THR A 259 14.58 -11.89 3.53
CA THR A 259 15.93 -11.64 4.03
C THR A 259 16.52 -10.41 3.37
N PHE A 260 17.33 -9.64 4.08
CA PHE A 260 18.28 -8.72 3.45
C PHE A 260 19.70 -8.99 3.93
N ARG A 261 20.68 -8.55 3.14
CA ARG A 261 22.09 -8.60 3.48
C ARG A 261 22.71 -7.21 3.40
N ARG A 262 23.43 -6.81 4.43
CA ARG A 262 24.22 -5.57 4.46
C ARG A 262 25.67 -5.89 4.18
N TYR A 263 26.26 -5.16 3.24
CA TYR A 263 27.67 -5.24 2.88
C TYR A 263 28.35 -3.91 3.15
N ASP A 264 29.64 -3.93 3.47
CA ASP A 264 30.45 -2.71 3.49
C ASP A 264 30.95 -2.31 2.08
N ALA A 265 31.79 -1.28 2.00
CA ALA A 265 32.35 -0.76 0.76
C ALA A 265 33.33 -1.73 0.07
N ASP A 266 33.95 -2.65 0.82
CA ASP A 266 34.84 -3.67 0.27
C ASP A 266 34.06 -4.90 -0.22
N GLY A 267 32.75 -4.95 0.05
CA GLY A 267 31.85 -6.03 -0.35
C GLY A 267 31.77 -7.16 0.67
N GLU A 268 32.33 -6.98 1.86
CA GLU A 268 32.27 -7.97 2.93
C GLU A 268 30.90 -7.94 3.61
N LEU A 269 30.36 -9.13 3.91
CA LEU A 269 29.05 -9.28 4.54
C LEU A 269 29.12 -8.85 6.01
N GLN A 270 28.31 -7.86 6.37
CA GLN A 270 28.28 -7.28 7.72
C GLN A 270 27.07 -7.73 8.53
N GLU A 271 25.92 -7.96 7.87
CA GLU A 271 24.68 -8.39 8.53
C GLU A 271 23.83 -9.22 7.58
N THR A 272 23.17 -10.24 8.10
CA THR A 272 22.05 -10.93 7.44
C THR A 272 20.87 -10.87 8.39
N TYR A 273 19.77 -10.26 7.94
CA TYR A 273 18.53 -10.18 8.69
C TYR A 273 17.46 -10.96 7.95
N THR A 274 16.74 -11.84 8.65
CA THR A 274 15.65 -12.65 8.08
C THR A 274 14.37 -12.40 8.86
N SER A 275 13.34 -11.89 8.19
CA SER A 275 12.02 -11.75 8.79
C SER A 275 11.41 -13.11 9.10
N THR A 276 10.92 -13.28 10.32
CA THR A 276 10.07 -14.40 10.72
C THR A 276 8.71 -13.84 11.11
N VAL A 277 7.67 -14.18 10.37
CA VAL A 277 6.33 -13.58 10.49
C VAL A 277 5.28 -14.68 10.46
N VAL A 278 4.23 -14.55 11.28
CA VAL A 278 3.05 -15.43 11.23
C VAL A 278 2.10 -14.90 10.15
N GLY A 279 1.76 -15.75 9.18
CA GLY A 279 0.98 -15.34 8.01
C GLY A 279 1.83 -14.57 7.00
N ARG A 280 1.25 -13.54 6.37
CA ARG A 280 1.91 -12.68 5.38
C ARG A 280 2.57 -11.45 6.01
N GLY A 281 2.13 -11.02 7.19
CA GLY A 281 2.60 -9.78 7.84
C GLY A 281 1.69 -8.57 7.62
N MET A 282 0.50 -8.77 7.04
CA MET A 282 -0.49 -7.70 6.87
C MET A 282 -1.10 -7.26 8.21
N HIS A 283 -0.97 -8.05 9.28
CA HIS A 283 -1.39 -7.64 10.62
C HIS A 283 -0.55 -6.49 11.17
N TYR A 284 0.70 -6.26 10.72
CA TYR A 284 1.53 -5.16 11.26
C TYR A 284 0.95 -3.77 10.97
N GLN A 285 0.37 -3.55 9.79
CA GLN A 285 -0.34 -2.30 9.47
C GLN A 285 -1.66 -2.16 10.25
N ALA A 286 -2.31 -3.27 10.57
CA ALA A 286 -3.51 -3.28 11.41
C ALA A 286 -3.16 -2.90 12.86
N LEU A 287 -2.07 -3.46 13.38
CA LEU A 287 -1.53 -3.12 14.70
C LEU A 287 -1.06 -1.67 14.77
N GLU A 288 -0.49 -1.11 13.70
CA GLU A 288 -0.18 0.33 13.66
C GLU A 288 -1.45 1.17 13.76
N LEU A 289 -2.51 0.84 13.02
CA LEU A 289 -3.77 1.56 13.13
C LEU A 289 -4.35 1.46 14.55
N GLU A 290 -4.39 0.26 15.14
CA GLU A 290 -4.84 0.06 16.53
C GLU A 290 -4.03 0.90 17.51
N ARG A 291 -2.70 0.94 17.34
CA ARG A 291 -1.81 1.77 18.15
C ARG A 291 -2.15 3.25 18.02
N LEU A 292 -2.31 3.76 16.81
CA LEU A 292 -2.67 5.15 16.54
C LEU A 292 -4.00 5.53 17.20
N VAL A 293 -5.00 4.66 17.10
CA VAL A 293 -6.30 4.87 17.76
C VAL A 293 -6.16 4.86 19.28
N ALA A 294 -5.45 3.90 19.85
CA ALA A 294 -5.25 3.78 21.29
C ALA A 294 -4.46 4.95 21.89
N GLU A 295 -3.54 5.53 21.13
CA GLU A 295 -2.73 6.69 21.53
C GLU A 295 -3.36 8.03 21.14
N GLU A 296 -4.56 8.04 20.55
CA GLU A 296 -5.23 9.25 20.06
C GLU A 296 -4.40 10.06 19.04
N HIS A 297 -3.58 9.38 18.25
CA HIS A 297 -2.77 9.96 17.18
C HIS A 297 -3.45 9.78 15.83
N LEU A 298 -3.58 10.87 15.05
CA LEU A 298 -4.21 10.81 13.72
C LEU A 298 -3.30 10.26 12.61
N THR A 299 -1.98 10.23 12.85
CA THR A 299 -0.97 9.79 11.89
C THR A 299 0.25 9.24 12.62
N GLY A 300 0.93 8.27 12.02
CA GLY A 300 2.17 7.69 12.54
C GLY A 300 3.42 8.23 11.84
N ASP A 301 4.58 7.76 12.30
CA ASP A 301 5.89 8.16 11.77
C ASP A 301 6.39 7.26 10.62
N ILE A 302 5.88 6.02 10.53
CA ILE A 302 6.33 5.04 9.51
C ILE A 302 5.80 5.39 8.12
N LEU A 303 4.53 5.80 8.05
CA LEU A 303 3.90 6.27 6.82
C LEU A 303 2.91 7.38 7.20
N PRO A 304 3.39 8.63 7.35
CA PRO A 304 2.50 9.75 7.63
C PRO A 304 1.48 9.93 6.50
N THR A 305 0.27 10.37 6.82
CA THR A 305 -0.78 10.62 5.81
C THR A 305 -0.36 11.65 4.75
N SER A 306 0.47 12.63 5.14
CA SER A 306 1.09 13.59 4.23
C SER A 306 2.03 12.92 3.21
N GLU A 307 2.72 11.85 3.61
CA GLU A 307 3.58 11.08 2.71
C GLU A 307 2.76 10.24 1.74
N SER A 308 1.68 9.59 2.18
CA SER A 308 0.75 8.91 1.26
C SER A 308 0.17 9.87 0.22
N ILE A 309 -0.23 11.09 0.61
CA ILE A 309 -0.66 12.14 -0.34
C ILE A 309 0.47 12.48 -1.32
N ALA A 310 1.69 12.70 -0.82
CA ALA A 310 2.81 13.08 -1.67
C ALA A 310 3.22 11.96 -2.65
N ILE A 311 3.15 10.69 -2.24
CA ILE A 311 3.36 9.53 -3.11
C ILE A 311 2.31 9.48 -4.21
N MET A 312 1.04 9.76 -3.91
CA MET A 312 0.01 9.90 -4.95
C MET A 312 0.36 11.03 -5.94
N GLY A 313 0.91 12.15 -5.45
CA GLY A 313 1.42 13.22 -6.31
C GLY A 313 2.56 12.79 -7.23
N VAL A 314 3.48 11.94 -6.74
CA VAL A 314 4.54 11.32 -7.55
C VAL A 314 3.95 10.40 -8.62
N LEU A 315 2.97 9.57 -8.27
CA LEU A 315 2.25 8.71 -9.22
C LEU A 315 1.54 9.55 -10.29
N ASP A 316 0.84 10.61 -9.91
CA ASP A 316 0.16 11.51 -10.84
C ASP A 316 1.15 12.20 -11.80
N ALA A 317 2.34 12.57 -11.30
CA ALA A 317 3.40 13.12 -12.15
C ALA A 317 3.89 12.09 -13.18
N ILE A 318 4.07 10.83 -12.78
CA ILE A 318 4.42 9.75 -13.71
C ILE A 318 3.31 9.54 -14.73
N ARG A 319 2.05 9.44 -14.29
CA ARG A 319 0.87 9.27 -15.14
C ARG A 319 0.77 10.36 -16.20
N ARG A 320 1.00 11.62 -15.83
CA ARG A 320 1.05 12.75 -16.78
C ARG A 320 2.15 12.60 -17.83
N GLN A 321 3.34 12.12 -17.44
CA GLN A 321 4.45 11.90 -18.39
C GLN A 321 4.16 10.77 -19.38
N ILE A 322 3.57 9.66 -18.90
CA ILE A 322 3.30 8.48 -19.73
C ILE A 322 1.97 8.54 -20.49
N GLY A 323 1.11 9.54 -20.19
CA GLY A 323 -0.18 9.73 -20.84
C GLY A 323 -1.32 8.84 -20.31
N LEU A 324 -1.20 8.31 -19.09
CA LEU A 324 -2.23 7.44 -18.49
C LEU A 324 -3.34 8.26 -17.83
N VAL A 325 -4.55 8.19 -18.38
CA VAL A 325 -5.74 8.89 -17.87
C VAL A 325 -6.89 7.90 -17.64
N TYR A 326 -7.39 7.86 -16.40
CA TYR A 326 -8.54 7.04 -16.04
C TYR A 326 -9.87 7.67 -16.51
N PRO A 327 -10.91 6.87 -16.79
CA PRO A 327 -12.19 7.36 -17.33
C PRO A 327 -12.81 8.52 -16.53
N GLY A 328 -12.80 8.45 -15.19
CA GLY A 328 -13.38 9.48 -14.31
C GLY A 328 -12.64 10.82 -14.28
N GLU A 329 -11.45 10.92 -14.88
CA GLU A 329 -10.64 12.14 -14.90
C GLU A 329 -10.72 12.88 -16.25
N ARG A 330 -11.39 12.31 -17.26
CA ARG A 330 -11.47 12.93 -18.60
C ARG A 330 -12.38 14.15 -18.66
N ASP A 331 -13.31 14.27 -17.71
CA ASP A 331 -14.28 15.38 -17.65
C ASP A 331 -13.76 16.63 -16.91
N THR A 332 -12.58 16.56 -16.27
CA THR A 332 -11.94 17.69 -15.58
C THR A 332 -10.78 18.32 -16.37
N ALA A 333 -10.42 17.74 -17.52
CA ALA A 333 -9.39 18.22 -18.43
C ALA A 333 -10.01 19.01 -19.59
N VAL A 334 -10.66 20.15 -19.30
CA VAL A 334 -11.01 21.20 -20.28
C VAL A 334 -10.65 22.56 -19.71
#